data_AF-A0A3D1Y4F8-F1
#
_entry.id   AF-A0A3D1Y4F8-F1
#
_cell.length_a   1.000
_cell.length_b   1.000
_cell.length_c   1.000
_cell.angle_alpha   90.00
_cell.angle_beta   90.00
_cell.angle_gamma   90.00
#
_symmetry.space_group_name_H-M   'P 1'
#
loop_
_entity.id
_entity.type
_entity.pdbx_description
1 polymer ?
#
loop_
_entity_poly.entity_id
_entity_poly.type
_entity_poly.pdbx_seq_one_letter_code
_entity_poly.pdbx_strand_id
1 'polypeptide(L)' 'MKKEPGPIVYFTEFGNSSLNLLSICWIDSFKDKFRINDELNMQIKKRFEEEKIEIPFPQQDIHIKEAR' A
#
# COMPACT_ATOMS: atom_id res chain seq x y z
N MET A 1 -14.11 19.61 -18.53
CA MET A 1 -13.05 19.70 -17.51
C MET A 1 -13.57 19.09 -16.22
N LYS A 2 -13.01 17.96 -15.75
CA LYS A 2 -13.43 17.31 -14.49
C LYS A 2 -13.14 18.29 -13.35
N LYS A 3 -14.18 18.69 -12.61
CA LYS A 3 -14.06 19.73 -11.56
C LYS A 3 -13.26 19.27 -10.36
N GLU A 4 -13.23 17.98 -10.05
CA GLU A 4 -12.35 17.40 -9.05
C GLU A 4 -11.93 16.01 -9.54
N PRO A 5 -10.63 15.72 -9.69
CA PRO A 5 -10.20 14.37 -10.01
C PRO A 5 -10.51 13.43 -8.83
N GLY A 6 -11.26 12.37 -9.11
CA GLY A 6 -11.46 11.27 -8.15
C GLY A 6 -10.15 10.50 -7.91
N PRO A 7 -10.04 9.72 -6.82
CA PRO A 7 -8.83 9.00 -6.46
C PRO A 7 -8.41 8.04 -7.58
N ILE A 8 -7.09 7.87 -7.73
CA ILE A 8 -6.51 6.98 -8.72
C ILE A 8 -5.62 5.96 -8.02
N VAL A 9 -5.74 4.69 -8.41
CA VAL A 9 -4.91 3.60 -7.90
C VAL A 9 -4.27 2.85 -9.06
N TYR A 10 -2.96 2.61 -8.99
CA TYR A 10 -2.21 1.84 -9.98
C TYR A 10 -1.48 0.69 -9.31
N PHE A 11 -1.40 -0.46 -9.99
CA PHE A 11 -0.39 -1.47 -9.72
C PHE A 11 0.89 -1.09 -10.47
N THR A 12 1.94 -0.76 -9.75
CA THR A 12 3.14 -0.16 -10.35
C THR A 12 4.18 -1.21 -10.70
N GLU A 13 4.42 -2.18 -9.81
CA GLU A 13 5.46 -3.18 -10.00
C GLU A 13 5.33 -4.37 -9.03
N PHE A 14 6.02 -5.45 -9.37
CA PHE A 14 6.39 -6.51 -8.43
C PHE A 14 7.64 -6.07 -7.65
N GLY A 15 7.53 -5.94 -6.33
CA GLY A 15 8.66 -5.73 -5.42
C GLY A 15 9.30 -7.04 -4.98
N ASN A 16 10.43 -6.96 -4.26
CA ASN A 16 11.17 -8.15 -3.81
C ASN A 16 10.33 -9.13 -2.96
N SER A 17 9.32 -8.64 -2.25
CA SER A 17 8.40 -9.46 -1.46
C SER A 17 7.01 -8.82 -1.38
N SER A 18 6.60 -8.04 -2.39
CA SER A 18 5.37 -7.25 -2.36
C SER A 18 4.79 -7.01 -3.75
N LEU A 19 3.50 -6.67 -3.79
CA LEU A 19 2.88 -6.02 -4.94
C LEU A 19 2.75 -4.53 -4.62
N ASN A 20 3.43 -3.67 -5.38
CA ASN A 20 3.46 -2.25 -5.07
C ASN A 20 2.28 -1.54 -5.75
N LEU A 21 1.51 -0.80 -4.95
CA LEU A 21 0.37 0.00 -5.39
C LEU A 21 0.66 1.48 -5.15
N LEU A 22 0.32 2.34 -6.12
CA LEU A 22 0.35 3.79 -5.98
C LEU A 22 -1.09 4.32 -5.88
N SER A 23 -1.41 4.97 -4.76
CA SER A 23 -2.68 5.68 -4.57
C SER A 23 -2.46 7.19 -4.63
N ILE A 24 -3.20 7.88 -5.48
CA ILE A 24 -3.18 9.33 -5.65
C ILE A 24 -4.56 9.88 -5.28
N CYS A 25 -4.58 10.75 -4.27
CA CYS A 25 -5.77 11.45 -3.81
C CYS A 25 -5.49 12.96 -3.76
N TRP A 26 -6.54 13.75 -3.94
CA TRP A 26 -6.49 15.21 -3.83
C TRP A 26 -7.05 15.62 -2.47
N ILE A 27 -6.42 16.62 -1.87
CA ILE A 27 -6.84 17.20 -0.59
C ILE A 27 -6.98 18.71 -0.76
N ASP A 28 -7.98 19.30 -0.10
CA ASP A 28 -8.28 20.73 -0.24
C ASP A 28 -7.20 21.63 0.36
N SER A 29 -6.51 21.12 1.39
CA SER A 29 -5.56 21.89 2.18
C SER A 29 -4.33 21.05 2.51
N PHE A 30 -3.15 21.61 2.24
CA PHE A 30 -1.88 20.96 2.59
C PHE A 30 -1.72 20.75 4.10
N LYS A 31 -2.38 21.58 4.94
CA LYS A 31 -2.31 21.44 6.41
C LYS A 31 -2.89 20.12 6.88
N ASP A 32 -3.82 19.55 6.12
CA ASP A 32 -4.50 18.30 6.44
C ASP A 32 -3.75 17.06 5.93
N LYS A 33 -2.65 17.24 5.19
CA LYS A 33 -1.92 16.15 4.52
C LYS A 33 -1.62 14.99 5.45
N PHE A 34 -1.05 15.26 6.63
CA PHE A 34 -0.65 14.19 7.55
C PHE A 34 -1.85 13.48 8.17
N ARG A 35 -2.86 14.24 8.63
CA ARG A 35 -4.08 13.69 9.21
C ARG A 35 -4.84 12.82 8.21
N ILE A 36 -5.05 13.33 6.99
CA ILE A 36 -5.76 12.59 5.94
C ILE A 36 -4.97 11.35 5.51
N ASN A 37 -3.63 11.42 5.43
CA ASN A 37 -2.82 10.27 5.08
C ASN A 37 -2.89 9.16 6.15
N ASP A 38 -2.82 9.54 7.43
CA ASP A 38 -3.01 8.60 8.54
C ASP A 38 -4.39 7.95 8.51
N GLU A 39 -5.46 8.75 8.41
CA GLU A 39 -6.84 8.26 8.30
C GLU A 39 -7.03 7.29 7.13
N LEU A 40 -6.45 7.61 5.96
CA LEU A 40 -6.51 6.77 4.78
C LEU A 40 -5.76 5.45 4.98
N ASN A 41 -4.52 5.50 5.49
CA ASN A 41 -3.71 4.31 5.74
C ASN A 41 -4.35 3.39 6.78
N MET A 42 -4.92 3.96 7.84
CA MET A 42 -5.62 3.19 8.88
C MET A 42 -6.89 2.52 8.35
N GLN A 43 -7.64 3.19 7.46
CA GLN A 43 -8.79 2.57 6.78
C GLN A 43 -8.37 1.46 5.82
N ILE A 44 -7.31 1.67 5.04
CA ILE A 44 -6.76 0.64 4.15
C ILE A 44 -6.31 -0.58 4.96
N LYS A 45 -5.54 -0.36 6.04
CA LYS A 45 -5.09 -1.43 6.95
C LYS A 45 -6.28 -2.22 7.49
N LYS A 46 -7.28 -1.53 8.05
CA LYS A 46 -8.48 -2.17 8.60
C LYS A 46 -9.21 -3.00 7.54
N ARG A 47 -9.39 -2.45 6.34
CA ARG A 47 -10.07 -3.17 5.26
C ARG A 47 -9.26 -4.37 4.78
N PHE A 48 -7.94 -4.26 4.70
CA PHE A 48 -7.07 -5.38 4.34
C PHE A 48 -7.17 -6.50 5.37
N GLU A 49 -7.21 -6.19 6.66
CA GLU A 49 -7.43 -7.17 7.73
C GLU A 49 -8.79 -7.87 7.60
N GLU A 50 -9.87 -7.13 7.36
CA GLU A 50 -11.22 -7.67 7.16
C GLU A 50 -11.29 -8.61 5.94
N GLU A 51 -10.61 -8.26 4.86
CA GLU A 51 -10.55 -9.04 3.62
C GLU A 51 -9.45 -10.12 3.62
N LYS A 52 -8.72 -10.27 4.75
CA LYS A 52 -7.61 -11.22 4.91
C LYS A 52 -6.48 -11.03 3.88
N ILE A 53 -6.23 -9.78 3.50
CA ILE A 53 -5.10 -9.35 2.68
C ILE A 53 -3.92 -9.09 3.62
N GLU A 54 -2.87 -9.91 3.51
CA GLU A 54 -1.66 -9.75 4.30
C GLU A 54 -0.74 -8.66 3.71
N ILE A 55 -0.19 -7.81 4.57
CA ILE A 55 0.90 -6.90 4.20
C ILE A 55 2.22 -7.64 4.44
N PRO A 56 2.96 -8.01 3.39
CA PRO A 56 4.11 -8.88 3.54
C PRO A 56 5.29 -8.13 4.17
N PHE A 57 5.93 -8.75 5.15
CA PHE A 57 7.30 -8.42 5.55
C PHE A 57 8.30 -8.99 4.52
N PRO A 58 9.56 -8.49 4.48
CA PRO A 58 10.58 -9.07 3.60
C PRO A 58 10.68 -10.59 3.78
N GLN A 59 10.54 -11.32 2.69
CA GLN A 59 10.59 -12.78 2.65
C GLN A 59 11.97 -13.22 2.15
N GLN A 60 12.49 -14.31 2.69
CA GLN A 60 13.75 -14.89 2.24
C GLN A 60 13.66 -16.41 2.21
N ASP A 61 13.89 -16.99 1.04
CA ASP A 61 13.97 -18.44 0.88
C ASP A 61 15.39 -18.94 1.22
N ILE A 62 15.51 -19.79 2.24
CA ILE A 62 16.78 -20.36 2.69
C ILE A 62 16.89 -21.80 2.18
N HIS A 63 17.82 -22.03 1.26
CA HIS A 63 18.15 -23.37 0.77
C HIS A 63 19.34 -23.94 1.56
N ILE A 64 19.07 -24.86 2.49
CA ILE A 64 20.11 -25.53 3.28
C ILE A 64 20.67 -26.71 2.48
N LYS A 65 21.99 -26.71 2.27
CA LYS A 65 22.73 -27.85 1.71
C LYS A 65 23.45 -28.55 2.85
N GLU A 66 23.26 -29.86 2.99
CA GLU A 66 24.06 -30.66 3.90
C GLU A 66 25.50 -30.73 3.38
N ALA A 67 26.46 -30.26 4.18
CA ALA A 67 27.86 -30.56 3.95
C ALA A 67 28.11 -32.01 4.40
N ARG A 68 28.54 -32.87 3.48
CA ARG A 68 29.08 -34.18 3.82
C ARG A 68 30.44 -34.05 4.48
#